data_AF-A0A1Y1KXR2-F1
#
_entry.id   AF-A0A1Y1KXR2-F1
#
_cell.length_a   1.000
_cell.length_b   1.000
_cell.length_c   1.000
_cell.angle_alpha   90.00
_cell.angle_beta   90.00
_cell.angle_gamma   90.00
#
_symmetry.space_group_name_H-M   'P 1'
#
loop_
_entity.id
_entity.type
_entity.pdbx_description
1 polymer ?
#
loop_
_entity_poly.entity_id
_entity_poly.type
_entity_poly.pdbx_seq_one_letter_code
_entity_poly.pdbx_strand_id
1 'polypeptide(L)'
;ITFIDHMLTTRFFKPSCKSLTVPTAVERLIIDPIGHSQNSEPVWSPNDCSIIKSKCAEVRGLEFKSIPRKATSATPTLESYRFVGYNGKMSTAEALRVVVEIVVQNTPGNYLLVADLTNGLDSLSSPISSLLDE
;
A
#
# COMPACT_ATOMS: atom_id res chain seq x y z
N ILE A 1 -1.03 -24.52 10.14
CA ILE A 1 -2.33 -24.07 9.57
C ILE A 1 -2.17 -23.35 8.21
N THR A 2 -1.00 -22.80 7.87
CA THR A 2 -0.75 -22.04 6.63
C THR A 2 -0.18 -22.84 5.44
N PHE A 3 0.14 -24.13 5.62
CA PHE A 3 0.91 -24.90 4.64
C PHE A 3 0.22 -25.04 3.27
N ILE A 4 -1.07 -25.38 3.26
CA ILE A 4 -1.83 -25.55 2.00
C ILE A 4 -1.95 -24.21 1.26
N ASP A 5 -2.15 -23.10 1.97
CA ASP A 5 -2.18 -21.76 1.37
C ASP A 5 -0.84 -21.39 0.71
N HIS A 6 0.28 -21.72 1.38
CA HIS A 6 1.61 -21.59 0.79
C HIS A 6 1.79 -22.48 -0.45
N MET A 7 1.25 -23.69 -0.45
CA MET A 7 1.26 -24.54 -1.66
C MET A 7 0.52 -23.88 -2.82
N LEU A 8 -0.68 -23.34 -2.60
CA LEU A 8 -1.48 -22.70 -3.64
C LEU A 8 -0.79 -21.45 -4.21
N THR A 9 -0.15 -20.67 -3.34
CA THR A 9 0.58 -19.46 -3.74
C THR A 9 1.85 -19.75 -4.54
N THR A 10 2.43 -20.96 -4.46
CA THR A 10 3.64 -21.30 -5.23
C THR A 10 3.50 -21.12 -6.74
N ARG A 11 2.28 -21.24 -7.28
CA ARG A 11 1.99 -21.01 -8.70
C ARG A 11 2.19 -19.56 -9.15
N PHE A 12 2.15 -18.61 -8.21
CA PHE A 12 2.27 -17.18 -8.50
C PHE A 12 3.70 -16.66 -8.53
N PHE A 13 4.71 -17.48 -8.17
CA PHE A 13 6.12 -17.07 -8.29
C PHE A 13 6.64 -17.07 -9.75
N LYS A 14 5.76 -17.25 -10.74
CA LYS A 14 6.13 -17.16 -12.15
C LYS A 14 6.29 -15.68 -12.57
N PRO A 15 7.34 -15.32 -13.33
CA PRO A 15 7.59 -13.94 -13.78
C PRO A 15 6.44 -13.28 -14.56
N SER A 16 5.55 -14.10 -15.14
CA SER A 16 4.39 -13.65 -15.93
C SER A 16 3.16 -13.27 -15.09
N CYS A 17 3.14 -13.56 -13.78
CA CYS A 17 1.96 -13.30 -12.94
C CYS A 17 1.96 -11.86 -12.40
N LYS A 18 1.55 -10.90 -13.24
CA LYS A 18 1.46 -9.47 -12.85
C LYS A 18 0.08 -9.06 -12.34
N SER A 19 -0.96 -9.86 -12.62
CA SER A 19 -2.34 -9.59 -12.24
C SER A 19 -2.70 -10.23 -10.89
N LEU A 20 -3.54 -9.54 -10.10
CA LEU A 20 -4.13 -10.15 -8.92
C LEU A 20 -5.04 -11.31 -9.36
N THR A 21 -4.74 -12.50 -8.86
CA THR A 21 -5.36 -13.74 -9.31
C THR A 21 -5.67 -14.59 -8.08
N VAL A 22 -6.86 -15.17 -8.04
CA VAL A 22 -7.31 -16.00 -6.92
C VAL A 22 -7.65 -17.41 -7.40
N PRO A 23 -7.38 -18.46 -6.60
CA PRO A 23 -7.91 -19.78 -6.86
C PRO A 23 -9.43 -19.78 -6.88
N THR A 24 -10.06 -20.39 -7.88
CA THR A 24 -11.52 -20.50 -7.98
C THR A 24 -12.03 -21.93 -7.90
N ALA A 25 -11.23 -22.90 -8.32
CA ALA A 25 -11.60 -24.30 -8.25
C ALA A 25 -10.37 -25.19 -7.98
N VAL A 26 -10.62 -26.31 -7.33
CA VAL A 26 -9.65 -27.39 -7.10
C VAL A 26 -10.34 -28.68 -7.53
N GLU A 27 -9.84 -29.32 -8.57
CA GLU A 27 -10.38 -30.61 -9.01
C GLU A 27 -10.19 -31.69 -7.94
N ARG A 28 -9.00 -31.75 -7.35
CA ARG A 28 -8.68 -32.76 -6.33
C ARG A 28 -7.63 -32.28 -5.34
N LEU A 29 -7.90 -32.51 -4.06
CA LEU A 29 -6.95 -32.33 -2.95
C LEU A 29 -6.77 -33.68 -2.25
N ILE A 30 -5.53 -34.16 -2.19
CA ILE A 30 -5.14 -35.36 -1.46
C ILE A 30 -4.31 -34.91 -0.26
N ILE A 31 -4.65 -35.39 0.93
CA ILE A 31 -3.92 -35.08 2.17
C ILE A 31 -3.47 -36.41 2.78
N ASP A 32 -2.17 -36.55 2.98
CA ASP A 32 -1.56 -37.64 3.72
C ASP A 32 -0.97 -37.09 5.04
N PRO A 33 -1.73 -37.17 6.15
CA PRO A 33 -1.28 -36.66 7.43
C PRO A 33 -0.13 -37.49 8.02
N ILE A 34 0.03 -38.76 7.61
CA ILE A 34 1.11 -39.63 8.11
C ILE A 34 2.46 -39.19 7.55
N GLY A 35 2.45 -38.68 6.31
CA GLY A 35 3.62 -38.12 5.65
C GLY A 35 4.03 -36.73 6.16
N HIS A 36 3.26 -36.10 7.05
CA HIS A 36 3.52 -34.74 7.54
C HIS A 36 4.59 -34.73 8.63
N SER A 37 5.76 -34.16 8.34
CA SER A 37 6.77 -33.88 9.37
C SER A 37 6.59 -32.47 9.93
N GLN A 38 7.10 -32.21 11.15
CA GLN A 38 7.09 -30.86 11.73
C GLN A 38 8.04 -29.88 11.01
N ASN A 39 8.83 -30.36 10.06
CA ASN A 39 9.84 -29.57 9.35
C ASN A 39 9.28 -28.95 8.06
N SER A 40 10.04 -28.01 7.49
CA SER A 40 9.76 -27.45 6.17
C SER A 40 9.80 -28.57 5.11
N GLU A 41 8.66 -28.82 4.48
CA GLU A 41 8.53 -29.80 3.40
C GLU A 41 8.66 -29.11 2.04
N PRO A 42 9.47 -29.63 1.11
CA PRO A 42 9.57 -29.06 -0.23
C PRO A 42 8.24 -29.16 -0.97
N VAL A 43 7.93 -28.13 -1.76
CA VAL A 43 6.75 -28.06 -2.62
C VAL A 43 7.20 -28.02 -4.08
N TRP A 44 6.65 -28.92 -4.87
CA TRP A 44 6.96 -29.13 -6.28
C TRP A 44 5.77 -28.68 -7.11
N SER A 45 5.98 -27.71 -7.99
CA SER A 45 4.95 -27.18 -8.88
C SER A 45 5.49 -27.10 -10.32
N PRO A 46 5.50 -28.23 -11.06
CA PRO A 46 5.99 -28.26 -12.45
C PRO A 46 5.19 -27.31 -13.35
N ASN A 47 5.87 -26.62 -14.26
CA ASN A 47 5.22 -25.61 -15.11
C ASN A 47 4.15 -26.20 -16.02
N ASP A 48 4.39 -27.39 -16.56
CA ASP A 48 3.60 -28.02 -17.62
C ASP A 48 2.46 -28.92 -17.11
N CYS A 49 2.42 -29.15 -15.79
CA CYS A 49 1.39 -29.96 -15.15
C CYS A 49 0.50 -29.07 -14.28
N SER A 50 -0.78 -29.41 -14.13
CA SER A 50 -1.72 -28.75 -13.20
C SER A 50 -1.63 -29.29 -11.76
N ILE A 51 -0.44 -29.80 -11.37
CA ILE A 51 -0.20 -30.47 -10.10
C ILE A 51 0.72 -29.61 -9.22
N ILE A 52 0.35 -29.48 -7.94
CA ILE A 52 1.20 -28.95 -6.88
C ILE A 52 1.34 -30.05 -5.85
N LYS A 53 2.56 -30.51 -5.61
CA LYS A 53 2.81 -31.69 -4.80
C LYS A 53 3.80 -31.39 -3.68
N SER A 54 3.48 -31.87 -2.50
CA SER A 54 4.41 -32.06 -1.40
C SER A 54 4.27 -33.48 -0.89
N LYS A 55 5.10 -33.87 0.08
CA LYS A 55 5.07 -35.19 0.70
C LYS A 55 3.73 -35.49 1.38
N CYS A 56 3.14 -34.49 2.04
CA CYS A 56 1.93 -34.64 2.85
C CYS A 56 0.64 -34.16 2.15
N ALA A 57 0.74 -33.54 0.97
CA ALA A 57 -0.42 -33.06 0.25
C ALA A 57 -0.18 -32.97 -1.26
N GLU A 58 -1.22 -33.18 -2.04
CA GLU A 58 -1.20 -33.04 -3.49
C GLU A 58 -2.47 -32.32 -3.96
N VAL A 59 -2.29 -31.23 -4.70
CA VAL A 59 -3.35 -30.42 -5.31
C VAL A 59 -3.32 -30.65 -6.81
N ARG A 60 -4.47 -30.94 -7.43
CA ARG A 60 -4.62 -31.12 -8.87
C ARG A 60 -5.74 -30.25 -9.42
N GLY A 61 -5.61 -29.87 -10.69
CA GLY A 61 -6.65 -29.13 -11.42
C GLY A 61 -6.98 -27.81 -10.74
N LEU A 62 -5.95 -27.05 -10.35
CA LEU A 62 -6.11 -25.75 -9.71
C LEU A 62 -6.43 -24.70 -10.77
N GLU A 63 -7.63 -24.14 -10.70
CA GLU A 63 -8.07 -23.05 -11.58
C GLU A 63 -7.92 -21.70 -10.91
N PHE A 64 -7.63 -20.70 -11.73
CA PHE A 64 -7.32 -19.35 -11.29
C PHE A 64 -8.13 -18.34 -12.08
N LYS A 65 -8.66 -17.33 -11.40
CA LYS A 65 -9.36 -16.21 -12.02
C LYS A 65 -8.70 -14.90 -11.63
N SER A 66 -8.45 -14.05 -12.63
CA SER A 66 -7.98 -12.69 -12.37
C SER A 66 -9.13 -11.85 -11.81
N ILE A 67 -8.83 -11.09 -10.76
CA ILE A 67 -9.77 -10.17 -10.13
C ILE A 67 -9.23 -8.75 -10.18
N PRO A 68 -10.12 -7.74 -10.30
CA PRO A 68 -9.70 -6.35 -10.23
C PRO A 68 -9.18 -6.02 -8.83
N ARG A 69 -8.15 -5.18 -8.75
CA ARG A 69 -7.75 -4.56 -7.49
C ARG A 69 -8.77 -3.50 -7.11
N LYS A 70 -9.04 -3.34 -5.82
CA LYS A 70 -9.86 -2.24 -5.32
C LYS A 70 -9.22 -0.92 -5.76
N ALA A 71 -10.02 -0.02 -6.33
CA ALA A 71 -9.56 1.32 -6.68
C ALA A 71 -9.09 2.04 -5.40
N THR A 72 -7.84 2.49 -5.39
CA THR A 72 -7.34 3.40 -4.36
C THR A 72 -7.98 4.77 -4.61
N SER A 73 -8.72 5.28 -3.62
CA SER A 73 -9.55 6.49 -3.79
C SER A 73 -8.74 7.79 -3.88
N ALA A 74 -7.45 7.78 -3.55
CA ALA A 74 -6.63 8.98 -3.52
C ALA A 74 -5.41 8.79 -4.44
N THR A 75 -5.23 9.74 -5.36
CA THR A 75 -3.96 9.90 -6.08
C THR A 75 -2.96 10.55 -5.13
N PRO A 76 -1.74 10.00 -4.98
CA PRO A 76 -0.73 10.64 -4.14
C PRO A 76 -0.38 12.02 -4.71
N THR A 77 -0.32 13.02 -3.83
CA THR A 77 0.22 14.33 -4.18
C THR A 77 1.74 14.26 -4.22
N LEU A 78 2.33 14.90 -5.24
CA LEU A 78 3.79 14.99 -5.37
C LEU A 78 4.23 16.38 -4.93
N GLU A 79 5.17 16.42 -3.99
CA GLU A 79 5.74 17.65 -3.47
C GLU A 79 7.22 17.71 -3.85
N SER A 80 7.66 18.82 -4.45
CA SER A 80 9.05 19.01 -4.84
C SER A 80 9.80 19.82 -3.79
N TYR A 81 10.92 19.29 -3.29
CA TYR A 81 11.82 20.05 -2.42
C TYR A 81 12.67 21.01 -3.26
N ARG A 82 12.68 22.29 -2.88
CA ARG A 82 13.52 23.33 -3.50
C ARG A 82 14.14 24.21 -2.42
N PHE A 83 15.29 24.78 -2.73
CA PHE A 83 15.85 25.82 -1.87
C PHE A 83 14.96 27.06 -1.91
N VAL A 84 14.55 27.54 -0.74
CA VAL A 84 13.80 28.79 -0.57
C VAL A 84 14.64 29.72 0.30
N GLY A 85 15.08 30.84 -0.26
CA GLY A 85 15.80 31.86 0.50
C GLY A 85 14.88 32.56 1.51
N TYR A 86 15.43 32.97 2.66
CA TYR A 86 14.67 33.67 3.71
C TYR A 86 13.97 34.96 3.23
N ASN A 87 14.59 35.65 2.26
CA ASN A 87 14.02 36.83 1.62
C ASN A 87 13.69 36.51 0.17
N GLY A 88 12.45 36.70 -0.22
CA GLY A 88 11.99 36.41 -1.58
C GLY A 88 10.56 36.88 -1.84
N LYS A 89 10.14 36.75 -3.10
CA LYS A 89 8.75 36.95 -3.51
C LYS A 89 8.15 35.58 -3.82
N MET A 90 7.01 35.28 -3.23
CA MET A 90 6.21 34.09 -3.52
C MET A 90 4.73 34.40 -3.28
N SER A 91 3.84 33.49 -3.66
CA SER A 91 2.42 33.63 -3.36
C SER A 91 2.16 33.56 -1.85
N THR A 92 1.05 34.13 -1.38
CA THR A 92 0.66 34.07 0.04
C THR A 92 0.49 32.63 0.53
N ALA A 93 -0.10 31.76 -0.30
CA ALA A 93 -0.27 30.34 0.01
C ALA A 93 1.08 29.60 0.13
N GLU A 94 2.00 29.80 -0.81
CA GLU A 94 3.35 29.21 -0.72
C GLU A 94 4.14 29.75 0.48
N ALA A 95 4.02 31.05 0.77
CA ALA A 95 4.66 31.67 1.93
C ALA A 95 4.15 31.05 3.23
N LEU A 96 2.84 30.90 3.36
CA LEU A 96 2.23 30.30 4.55
C LEU A 96 2.68 28.86 4.74
N ARG A 97 2.72 28.06 3.65
CA ARG A 97 3.22 26.69 3.68
C ARG A 97 4.66 26.59 4.15
N VAL A 98 5.55 27.41 3.59
CA VAL A 98 6.98 27.43 3.97
C VAL A 98 7.14 27.87 5.43
N VAL A 99 6.39 28.88 5.88
CA VAL A 99 6.45 29.36 7.27
C VAL A 99 5.99 28.28 8.24
N VAL A 100 4.86 27.62 7.97
CA VAL A 100 4.37 26.52 8.80
C VAL A 100 5.38 25.37 8.82
N GLU A 101 5.96 25.02 7.67
CA GLU A 101 7.00 23.98 7.57
C GLU A 101 8.23 24.31 8.43
N ILE A 102 8.72 25.54 8.38
CA ILE A 102 9.83 26.00 9.25
C ILE A 102 9.45 25.88 10.72
N VAL A 103 8.24 26.31 11.12
CA VAL A 103 7.79 26.24 12.52
C VAL A 103 7.70 24.79 12.99
N VAL A 104 7.10 23.90 12.19
CA VAL A 104 6.97 22.47 12.50
C VAL A 104 8.34 21.80 12.64
N GLN A 105 9.29 22.12 11.75
CA GLN A 105 10.65 21.57 11.82
C GLN A 105 11.43 22.03 13.06
N ASN A 106 11.14 23.22 13.59
CA ASN A 106 11.87 23.81 14.72
C ASN A 106 11.14 23.69 16.08
N THR A 107 9.92 23.14 16.10
CA THR A 107 9.14 22.97 17.33
C THR A 107 9.11 21.50 17.73
N PRO A 108 9.67 21.13 18.89
CA PRO A 108 9.58 19.75 19.37
C PRO A 108 8.14 19.46 19.84
N GLY A 109 7.46 18.51 19.19
CA GLY A 109 6.13 18.07 19.62
C GLY A 109 5.27 17.49 18.51
N ASN A 110 4.13 16.92 18.88
CA ASN A 110 3.18 16.31 17.94
C ASN A 110 1.97 17.21 17.64
N TYR A 111 1.92 18.41 18.22
CA TYR A 111 0.80 19.34 18.09
C TYR A 111 1.31 20.77 17.93
N LEU A 112 0.59 21.55 17.12
CA LEU A 112 0.83 22.97 16.91
C LEU A 112 -0.42 23.74 17.34
N LEU A 113 -0.26 24.70 18.26
CA LEU A 113 -1.34 25.63 18.60
C LEU A 113 -1.31 26.79 17.59
N VAL A 114 -2.39 26.96 16.85
CA VAL A 114 -2.54 28.02 15.83
C VAL A 114 -3.67 28.96 16.25
N ALA A 115 -3.43 30.26 16.12
CA ALA A 115 -4.44 31.29 16.33
C ALA A 115 -4.38 32.30 15.18
N ASP A 116 -5.55 32.67 14.64
CA ASP A 116 -5.69 33.69 13.61
C ASP A 116 -6.29 34.96 14.24
N LEU A 117 -5.69 36.12 13.99
CA LEU A 117 -6.09 37.39 14.58
C LEU A 117 -6.85 38.22 13.55
N THR A 118 -8.18 38.10 13.55
CA THR A 118 -9.06 38.88 12.67
C THR A 118 -9.46 40.20 13.33
N ASN A 119 -8.68 41.26 13.10
CA ASN A 119 -9.03 42.62 13.56
C ASN A 119 -9.98 43.32 12.58
N GLY A 120 -11.27 42.96 12.56
CA GLY A 120 -12.38 43.78 12.02
C GLY A 120 -12.26 44.41 10.60
N LEU A 121 -11.28 44.01 9.80
CA LEU A 121 -11.09 44.38 8.39
C LEU A 121 -11.45 43.17 7.53
N ASP A 122 -12.69 42.70 7.71
CA ASP A 122 -13.24 41.44 7.18
C ASP A 122 -13.45 41.41 5.66
N SER A 123 -12.79 42.26 4.88
CA SER A 123 -13.06 42.38 3.43
C SER A 123 -11.90 42.08 2.50
N LEU A 124 -10.69 41.73 2.98
CA LEU A 124 -9.52 41.60 2.11
C LEU A 124 -8.67 40.33 2.26
N SER A 125 -8.83 39.52 3.31
CA SER A 125 -8.06 38.28 3.46
C SER A 125 -8.95 37.11 3.88
N SER A 126 -8.96 36.07 3.05
CA SER A 126 -9.59 34.80 3.40
C SER A 126 -8.90 34.21 4.65
N PRO A 127 -9.63 33.65 5.62
CA PRO A 127 -9.04 33.07 6.84
C PRO A 127 -7.96 32.03 6.51
N ILE A 128 -6.95 31.87 7.39
CA ILE A 128 -5.90 30.85 7.18
C ILE A 128 -6.51 29.45 7.01
N SER A 129 -7.62 29.15 7.68
CA SER A 129 -8.35 27.89 7.54
C SER A 129 -8.80 27.61 6.10
N SER A 130 -9.22 28.64 5.36
CA SER A 130 -9.65 28.49 3.97
C SER A 130 -8.52 28.23 2.98
N LEU A 131 -7.26 28.49 3.38
CA LEU A 131 -6.05 28.24 2.58
C LEU A 131 -5.42 26.87 2.87
N LEU A 132 -5.97 26.12 3.85
CA LEU A 132 -5.49 24.79 4.24
C LEU A 132 -6.34 23.65 3.67
N ASP A 133 -7.52 23.97 3.09
CA ASP A 133 -8.46 23.01 2.51
C ASP A 133 -8.27 22.78 0.99
N GLU A 134 -7.26 23.41 0.37
CA GLU A 134 -6.80 23.12 -1.02
C GLU A 134 -5.60 22.16 -1.05
#